data_AF-D6Z5V2-F1
#
_entry.id   AF-D6Z5V2-F1
#
_cell.length_a   1.000
_cell.length_b   1.000
_cell.length_c   1.000
_cell.angle_alpha   90.00
_cell.angle_beta   90.00
_cell.angle_gamma   90.00
#
_symmetry.space_group_name_H-M   'P 1'
#
loop_
_entity.id
_entity.type
_entity.pdbx_description
1 polymer ?
#
loop_
_entity_poly.entity_id
_entity_poly.type
_entity_poly.pdbx_seq_one_letter_code
_entity_poly.pdbx_strand_id
1 'polypeptide(L)' 'MLNEEYLRELEQYIASGRMEQEFACAPEQQRLTMLDQLEKLMDVAELADQAVTRIIFKK' A
#
# COMPACT_ATOMS: atom_id res chain seq x y z
N MET A 1 -6.42 13.11 -10.18
CA MET A 1 -6.32 13.16 -8.70
C MET A 1 -6.48 11.75 -8.18
N LEU A 2 -5.74 11.36 -7.14
CA LEU A 2 -5.94 10.08 -6.47
C LEU A 2 -7.39 9.97 -6.01
N ASN A 3 -8.01 8.81 -6.20
CA ASN A 3 -9.37 8.56 -5.71
C ASN A 3 -9.30 8.31 -4.20
N GLU A 4 -9.85 9.21 -3.39
CA GLU A 4 -9.87 9.11 -1.93
C GLU A 4 -10.65 7.88 -1.44
N GLU A 5 -11.68 7.45 -2.17
CA GLU A 5 -12.40 6.21 -1.84
C GLU A 5 -11.47 5.00 -1.99
N TYR A 6 -10.72 4.94 -3.08
CA TYR A 6 -9.79 3.84 -3.33
C TYR A 6 -8.67 3.76 -2.28
N LEU A 7 -8.14 4.91 -1.85
CA LEU A 7 -7.14 4.94 -0.77
C LEU A 7 -7.72 4.44 0.55
N ARG A 8 -8.96 4.83 0.88
CA ARG A 8 -9.65 4.34 2.08
C ARG A 8 -9.96 2.85 2.02
N GLU A 9 -10.42 2.35 0.87
CA GLU A 9 -10.65 0.91 0.68
C GLU A 9 -9.35 0.12 0.84
N LEU A 10 -8.25 0.63 0.29
CA LEU A 10 -6.93 0.01 0.42
C LEU A 10 -6.43 0.03 1.88
N GLU A 11 -6.59 1.15 2.58
CA GLU A 11 -6.24 1.25 4.00
C GLU A 11 -7.05 0.27 4.85
N GLN A 12 -8.38 0.19 4.62
CA GLN A 12 -9.23 -0.79 5.29
C GLN A 12 -8.85 -2.23 4.91
N TYR A 13 -8.52 -2.49 3.65
CA TYR A 13 -8.12 -3.80 3.18
C TYR A 13 -6.87 -4.30 3.91
N ILE A 14 -5.85 -3.46 4.05
CA ILE A 14 -4.60 -3.78 4.75
C ILE A 14 -4.85 -3.86 6.27
N ALA A 15 -5.57 -2.91 6.86
CA ALA A 15 -5.79 -2.86 8.30
C ALA A 15 -6.74 -3.95 8.83
N SER A 16 -7.64 -4.47 7.99
CA SER A 16 -8.65 -5.45 8.37
C SER A 16 -8.11 -6.86 8.57
N GLY A 17 -6.85 -7.13 8.25
CA GLY A 17 -6.29 -8.49 8.27
C GLY A 17 -6.79 -9.39 7.14
N ARG A 18 -7.58 -8.83 6.21
CA ARG A 18 -8.15 -9.58 5.07
C ARG A 18 -7.05 -10.02 4.10
N MET A 19 -6.04 -9.18 3.94
CA MET A 19 -4.90 -9.47 3.07
C MET A 19 -4.12 -10.70 3.56
N GLU A 20 -3.90 -10.84 4.86
CA GLU A 20 -3.20 -11.99 5.46
C GLU A 20 -3.99 -13.28 5.30
N GLN A 21 -5.33 -13.21 5.38
CA GLN A 21 -6.21 -14.35 5.13
C GLN A 21 -6.17 -14.77 3.67
N GLU A 22 -6.24 -13.82 2.73
CA GLU A 22 -6.13 -14.12 1.30
C GLU A 22 -4.74 -14.65 0.94
N PHE A 23 -3.69 -14.08 1.53
CA PHE A 23 -2.33 -14.57 1.37
C PHE A 23 -2.21 -16.03 1.86
N ALA A 24 -2.78 -16.36 3.01
CA ALA A 24 -2.75 -17.73 3.55
C ALA A 24 -3.46 -18.74 2.64
N CYS A 25 -4.54 -18.36 1.97
CA CYS A 25 -5.29 -19.22 1.06
C CYS A 25 -4.81 -19.18 -0.40
N ALA A 26 -3.98 -18.21 -0.76
CA ALA A 26 -3.52 -18.01 -2.14
C ALA A 26 -2.44 -19.04 -2.57
N PRO A 27 -2.41 -19.42 -3.86
CA PRO A 27 -1.30 -20.18 -4.42
C PRO A 27 -0.01 -19.33 -4.45
N GLU A 28 1.15 -20.00 -4.47
CA GLU A 28 2.48 -19.38 -4.36
C GLU A 28 2.69 -18.20 -5.33
N GLN A 29 2.28 -18.35 -6.58
CA GLN A 29 2.43 -17.31 -7.61
C GLN A 29 1.65 -16.03 -7.27
N GLN A 30 0.46 -16.17 -6.68
CA GLN A 30 -0.38 -15.06 -6.27
C GLN A 30 0.14 -14.42 -4.97
N ARG A 31 0.71 -15.21 -4.06
CA ARG A 31 1.43 -14.70 -2.88
C ARG A 31 2.60 -13.81 -3.27
N LEU A 32 3.43 -14.24 -4.23
CA LEU A 32 4.55 -13.43 -4.73
C LEU A 32 4.05 -12.10 -5.30
N THR A 33 2.99 -12.15 -6.10
CA THR A 33 2.36 -10.94 -6.67
C THR A 33 1.88 -9.99 -5.58
N MET A 34 1.25 -10.51 -4.52
CA MET A 34 0.80 -9.71 -3.38
C MET A 34 1.96 -9.04 -2.65
N LEU A 35 3.09 -9.73 -2.48
CA LEU A 35 4.29 -9.17 -1.87
C LEU A 35 4.92 -8.08 -2.75
N ASP A 36 5.03 -8.29 -4.06
CA ASP A 36 5.53 -7.27 -4.99
C ASP A 36 4.66 -6.00 -4.96
N GLN A 37 3.34 -6.18 -4.83
CA GLN A 37 2.40 -5.06 -4.71
C GLN A 37 2.58 -4.29 -3.39
N LEU A 38 2.80 -5.00 -2.28
CA LEU A 38 3.09 -4.39 -0.98
C LEU A 38 4.41 -3.63 -0.99
N GLU A 39 5.46 -4.20 -1.56
CA GLU A 39 6.76 -3.54 -1.70
C GLU A 39 6.62 -2.22 -2.47
N LYS A 40 5.94 -2.25 -3.61
CA LYS A 40 5.68 -1.03 -4.39
C LYS A 40 4.84 0.00 -3.63
N LEU A 41 3.90 -0.45 -2.78
CA LEU A 41 3.11 0.43 -1.92
C LEU A 41 3.97 1.11 -0.87
N MET A 42 4.92 0.39 -0.27
CA MET A 42 5.89 0.95 0.67
C MET A 42 6.78 2.02 0.00
N ASP A 43 7.28 1.76 -1.21
CA ASP A 43 8.06 2.75 -1.97
C ASP A 43 7.26 4.04 -2.22
N VAL A 44 5.99 3.91 -2.62
CA VAL A 44 5.11 5.07 -2.85
C VAL A 44 4.81 5.81 -1.55
N ALA A 45 4.61 5.10 -0.45
CA ALA A 45 4.40 5.71 0.87
C ALA A 45 5.62 6.52 1.32
N GLU A 46 6.84 5.99 1.11
CA GLU A 46 8.07 6.72 1.40
C GLU A 46 8.20 7.97 0.52
N LEU A 47 7.93 7.87 -0.78
CA LEU A 47 7.93 9.02 -1.69
C LEU A 47 6.90 10.08 -1.27
N ALA A 48 5.73 9.66 -0.80
CA ALA A 48 4.69 10.54 -0.28
C ALA A 48 5.15 11.28 0.98
N ASP A 49 5.79 10.59 1.92
CA ASP A 49 6.36 11.20 3.12
C ASP A 49 7.46 12.22 2.78
N GLN A 50 8.37 11.86 1.88
CA GLN A 50 9.40 12.77 1.38
C GLN A 50 8.78 13.98 0.66
N ALA A 51 7.71 13.78 -0.12
CA ALA A 51 7.00 14.87 -0.79
C ALA A 51 6.36 15.82 0.23
N VAL A 52 5.70 15.29 1.26
CA VAL A 52 5.15 16.08 2.36
C VAL A 52 6.25 16.87 3.06
N THR A 53 7.40 16.23 3.32
CA THR A 53 8.56 16.91 3.91
C THR A 53 9.05 18.08 3.04
N ARG A 54 9.19 17.88 1.73
CA ARG A 54 9.57 18.96 0.78
C ARG A 54 8.53 20.09 0.76
N ILE A 55 7.24 19.75 0.76
CA ILE A 55 6.13 20.73 0.70
C ILE A 55 6.08 21.56 1.99
N ILE A 56 6.12 20.92 3.16
CA ILE A 56 5.97 21.58 4.45
C ILE A 56 7.24 22.35 4.83
N PHE A 57 8.41 21.72 4.69
CA PHE A 57 9.66 22.30 5.17
C PHE A 57 10.39 23.14 4.12
N LYS A 58 9.86 23.26 2.89
CA LYS A 58 10.44 24.04 1.78
C LYS A 58 11.96 23.89 1.65
N LYS A 59 12.46 22.65 1.74
CA LYS A 59 13.85 22.32 1.40
C LYS A 59 13.99 22.07 -0.09
#